data_AF-A0A497N5S5-F1
#
_entry.id   AF-A0A497N5S5-F1
#
_cell.length_a   1.000
_cell.length_b   1.000
_cell.length_c   1.000
_cell.angle_alpha   90.00
_cell.angle_beta   90.00
_cell.angle_gamma   90.00
#
_symmetry.space_group_name_H-M   'P 1'
#
loop_
_entity.id
_entity.type
_entity.pdbx_description
1 polymer ?
#
loop_
_entity_poly.entity_id
_entity_poly.type
_entity_poly.pdbx_seq_one_letter_code
_entity_poly.pdbx_strand_id
1 'polypeptide(L)'
;MKGSDGRSAAFTVYTIGYGGRKFSAFLSLLKEHGIEIVVDVRRFPRSKDEDYNREVLEENLGAQGIRYVFMGETLGGFRGGYEAYTKTETYRQGI
;
A
#
# COMPACT_ATOMS: atom_id res chain seq x y z
N MET A 1 -28.18 4.17 -33.68
CA MET A 1 -27.78 4.25 -32.26
C MET A 1 -26.98 2.99 -31.94
N LYS A 2 -25.64 3.09 -31.89
CA LYS A 2 -24.77 1.99 -31.45
C LYS A 2 -24.26 2.34 -30.05
N GLY A 3 -24.46 1.41 -29.11
CA GLY A 3 -24.08 1.56 -27.71
C GLY A 3 -22.57 1.79 -27.57
N SER A 4 -22.22 2.69 -26.66
CA SER A 4 -20.86 2.90 -26.21
C SER A 4 -20.45 1.73 -25.32
N ASP A 5 -19.58 0.86 -25.84
CA ASP A 5 -18.90 -0.18 -25.07
C ASP A 5 -18.01 0.48 -24.01
N GLY A 6 -18.54 0.59 -22.79
CA GLY A 6 -17.81 1.06 -21.61
C GLY A 6 -16.80 0.01 -21.14
N ARG A 7 -15.64 -0.07 -21.80
CA ARG A 7 -14.46 -0.66 -21.16
C ARG A 7 -14.03 0.32 -20.06
N SER A 8 -14.25 -0.06 -18.80
CA SER A 8 -13.56 0.55 -17.67
C SER A 8 -12.05 0.56 -17.97
N ALA A 9 -11.41 1.72 -17.86
CA ALA A 9 -9.96 1.81 -17.99
C ALA A 9 -9.32 0.82 -17.01
N ALA A 10 -8.33 0.04 -17.48
CA ALA A 10 -7.64 -0.92 -16.62
C ALA A 10 -7.01 -0.19 -15.42
N PHE A 11 -7.35 -0.63 -14.22
CA PHE A 11 -6.78 -0.09 -12.99
C PHE A 11 -5.38 -0.68 -12.76
N THR A 12 -4.37 0.19 -12.65
CA THR A 12 -2.96 -0.22 -12.46
C THR A 12 -2.58 -0.10 -11.00
N VAL A 13 -2.08 -1.19 -10.42
CA VAL A 13 -1.51 -1.23 -9.06
C VAL A 13 -0.02 -1.46 -9.15
N TYR A 14 0.75 -0.67 -8.41
CA TYR A 14 2.19 -0.84 -8.25
C TYR A 14 2.52 -1.41 -6.88
N THR A 15 3.56 -2.23 -6.83
CA THR A 15 4.14 -2.70 -5.57
C THR A 15 5.50 -2.05 -5.38
N ILE A 16 5.78 -1.57 -4.16
CA ILE A 16 7.08 -1.00 -3.83
C ILE A 16 7.50 -1.47 -2.44
N GLY A 17 8.75 -1.93 -2.33
CA GLY A 17 9.44 -2.10 -1.06
C GLY A 17 10.55 -1.07 -0.94
N TYR A 18 10.85 -0.62 0.27
CA TYR A 18 11.89 0.39 0.47
C TYR A 18 13.31 -0.21 0.42
N GLY A 19 13.51 -1.49 0.81
CA GLY A 19 14.76 -2.22 0.55
C GLY A 19 16.05 -1.53 1.03
N GLY A 20 15.97 -0.72 2.10
CA GLY A 20 17.09 0.09 2.60
C GLY A 20 17.39 1.37 1.81
N ARG A 21 16.55 1.75 0.84
CA ARG A 21 16.63 3.04 0.14
C ARG A 21 16.31 4.16 1.12
N LYS A 22 17.05 5.26 1.01
CA LYS A 22 16.68 6.53 1.63
C LYS A 22 15.29 6.98 1.17
N PHE A 23 14.56 7.69 2.02
CA PHE A 23 13.23 8.20 1.70
C PHE A 23 13.18 9.01 0.41
N SER A 24 14.22 9.82 0.12
CA SER A 24 14.28 10.60 -1.12
C SER A 24 14.23 9.75 -2.39
N ALA A 25 14.93 8.61 -2.42
CA ALA A 25 14.91 7.70 -3.57
C ALA A 25 13.57 6.96 -3.69
N PHE A 26 12.93 6.63 -2.57
CA PHE A 26 11.57 6.08 -2.56
C PHE A 26 10.55 7.10 -3.09
N LEU A 27 10.62 8.35 -2.63
CA LEU A 27 9.77 9.44 -3.08
C LEU A 27 9.93 9.74 -4.58
N SER A 28 11.16 9.71 -5.10
CA SER A 28 11.42 9.90 -6.53
C SER A 28 10.67 8.88 -7.38
N LEU A 29 10.66 7.59 -6.99
CA LEU A 29 9.94 6.54 -7.70
C LEU A 29 8.42 6.75 -7.66
N LEU A 30 7.89 7.17 -6.51
CA LEU A 30 6.46 7.49 -6.42
C LEU A 30 6.07 8.62 -7.38
N LYS A 31 6.87 9.68 -7.43
CA LYS A 31 6.63 10.83 -8.32
C LYS A 31 6.80 10.48 -9.80
N GLU A 32 7.82 9.70 -10.14
CA GLU A 32 8.07 9.23 -11.51
C GLU A 32 6.89 8.46 -12.09
N HIS A 33 6.22 7.65 -11.26
CA HIS A 33 5.05 6.88 -11.64
C HIS A 33 3.70 7.59 -11.40
N GLY A 34 3.71 8.86 -10.96
CA GLY A 34 2.50 9.62 -10.69
C GLY A 34 1.63 9.02 -9.57
N ILE A 35 2.25 8.42 -8.55
CA ILE A 35 1.54 7.80 -7.43
C ILE A 35 1.03 8.86 -6.47
N GLU A 36 -0.29 8.87 -6.26
CA GLU A 36 -0.97 9.80 -5.35
C GLU A 36 -1.34 9.15 -4.01
N ILE A 37 -1.36 7.81 -3.95
CA ILE A 37 -1.77 7.04 -2.76
C ILE A 37 -0.78 5.91 -2.51
N VAL A 38 -0.27 5.82 -1.28
CA VAL A 38 0.50 4.68 -0.76
C VAL A 38 -0.37 3.92 0.23
N VAL A 39 -0.59 2.63 -0.06
CA VAL A 39 -1.29 1.72 0.85
C VAL A 39 -0.26 0.85 1.57
N ASP A 40 -0.17 1.00 2.88
CA ASP A 40 0.73 0.24 3.72
C ASP A 40 0.02 -0.99 4.31
N VAL A 41 0.38 -2.15 3.78
CA VAL A 41 -0.17 -3.44 4.20
C VAL A 41 0.66 -4.10 5.29
N ARG A 42 1.70 -3.47 5.85
CA ARG A 42 2.52 -4.09 6.90
C ARG A 42 1.71 -4.26 8.17
N ARG A 43 1.63 -5.46 8.76
CA ARG A 43 0.95 -5.65 10.07
C ARG A 43 1.52 -4.72 11.15
N PHE A 44 2.83 -4.70 11.23
CA PHE A 44 3.59 -3.91 12.19
C PHE A 44 4.42 -2.90 11.39
N PRO A 45 3.90 -1.68 11.14
CA PRO A 45 4.56 -0.69 10.29
C PRO A 45 5.70 0.04 11.03
N ARG A 46 6.64 -0.75 11.58
CA ARG A 46 7.86 -0.27 12.22
C ARG A 46 9.08 -0.73 11.43
N SER A 47 10.09 0.13 11.37
CA SER A 47 11.33 -0.08 10.64
C SER A 47 12.52 0.35 11.50
N LYS A 48 13.71 -0.18 11.18
CA LYS A 48 14.98 0.32 11.72
C LYS A 48 15.36 1.68 11.13
N ASP A 49 14.88 1.95 9.92
CA ASP A 49 14.97 3.25 9.26
C ASP A 49 13.74 4.06 9.68
N GLU A 50 13.98 5.14 10.42
CA GLU A 50 12.94 5.95 11.07
C GLU A 50 11.97 6.58 10.07
N ASP A 51 12.44 6.89 8.86
CA ASP A 51 11.62 7.46 7.77
C ASP A 51 10.45 6.54 7.37
N TYR A 52 10.57 5.24 7.65
CA TYR A 52 9.57 4.22 7.29
C TYR A 52 8.76 3.71 8.48
N ASN A 53 8.88 4.33 9.66
CA ASN A 53 7.89 4.19 10.72
C ASN A 53 6.59 4.87 10.28
N ARG A 54 5.44 4.27 10.60
CA ARG A 54 4.12 4.70 10.12
C ARG A 54 3.91 6.22 10.20
N GLU A 55 4.10 6.79 11.38
CA GLU A 55 3.77 8.19 11.65
C GLU A 55 4.66 9.13 10.83
N VAL A 56 5.97 8.82 10.76
CA VAL A 56 6.95 9.59 9.99
C VAL A 56 6.69 9.45 8.49
N LEU A 57 6.38 8.24 8.03
CA LEU A 57 6.09 7.98 6.62
C LEU A 57 4.81 8.69 6.17
N GLU A 58 3.77 8.67 7.00
CA GLU A 58 2.51 9.37 6.76
C GLU A 58 2.70 10.89 6.66
N GLU A 59 3.45 11.48 7.61
CA GLU A 59 3.79 12.90 7.61
C GLU A 59 4.61 13.28 6.37
N ASN A 60 5.68 12.54 6.09
CA ASN A 60 6.59 12.83 4.98
C ASN A 60 5.90 12.70 3.62
N LEU A 61 5.03 11.71 3.43
CA LEU A 61 4.24 11.57 2.20
C LEU A 61 3.17 12.67 2.10
N GLY A 62 2.50 12.98 3.20
CA GLY A 62 1.49 14.04 3.27
C GLY A 62 2.06 15.42 2.90
N ALA A 63 3.28 15.72 3.39
CA ALA A 63 4.01 16.94 3.03
C ALA A 63 4.34 17.05 1.53
N GLN A 64 4.27 15.93 0.79
CA GLN A 64 4.51 15.86 -0.65
C GLN A 64 3.20 15.72 -1.46
N GLY A 65 2.04 15.81 -0.81
CA GLY A 65 0.73 15.64 -1.44
C GLY A 65 0.35 14.18 -1.74
N ILE A 66 1.07 13.21 -1.18
CA ILE A 66 0.80 11.78 -1.35
C ILE A 66 0.03 11.29 -0.14
N ARG A 67 -1.16 10.73 -0.37
CA ARG A 67 -1.99 10.17 0.70
C ARG A 67 -1.42 8.84 1.17
N TYR A 68 -1.30 8.68 2.49
CA TYR A 68 -0.97 7.41 3.12
C TYR A 68 -2.25 6.73 3.65
N VAL A 69 -2.37 5.43 3.44
CA VAL A 69 -3.48 4.62 3.96
C VAL A 69 -2.90 3.37 4.62
N PHE A 70 -3.13 3.22 5.92
CA PHE A 70 -2.73 2.01 6.64
C PHE A 70 -3.82 0.93 6.52
N MET A 71 -3.45 -0.23 5.97
CA MET A 71 -4.30 -1.41 5.86
C MET A 71 -3.66 -2.66 6.49
N GLY A 72 -2.68 -2.49 7.38
CA GLY A 72 -2.04 -3.61 8.07
C GLY A 72 -2.97 -4.39 9.00
N GLU A 73 -4.08 -3.79 9.44
CA GLU A 73 -5.10 -4.49 10.23
C GLU A 73 -5.86 -5.54 9.41
N THR A 74 -6.21 -5.19 8.18
CA THR A 74 -7.01 -6.01 7.27
C THR A 74 -6.14 -6.91 6.39
N LEU A 75 -5.04 -6.38 5.85
CA LEU A 75 -4.17 -7.02 4.84
C LEU A 75 -2.81 -7.49 5.36
N GLY A 76 -2.49 -7.26 6.64
CA GLY A 76 -1.13 -7.49 7.18
C GLY A 76 -0.66 -8.92 7.38
N GLY A 77 -1.44 -9.92 6.98
CA GLY A 77 -1.02 -11.33 6.92
C GLY A 77 -0.69 -12.03 8.26
N PHE A 78 -0.49 -11.32 9.36
CA PHE A 78 -0.22 -11.92 10.68
C PHE A 78 -1.52 -12.41 11.33
N ARG A 79 -1.85 -13.69 11.08
CA ARG A 79 -3.17 -14.27 11.42
C ARG A 79 -3.05 -15.67 12.03
N GLY A 80 -2.03 -15.90 12.85
CA GLY A 80 -1.76 -17.20 13.48
C GLY A 80 -1.21 -18.27 12.51
N GLY A 81 -0.78 -17.86 11.31
CA GLY A 81 -0.33 -18.74 10.22
C GLY A 81 -1.27 -18.71 9.02
N TYR A 82 -0.74 -19.05 7.83
CA TYR A 82 -1.49 -18.99 6.57
C TYR A 82 -2.69 -19.96 6.58
N GLU A 83 -2.52 -21.18 7.11
CA GLU A 83 -3.59 -22.18 7.10
C GLU A 83 -4.79 -21.75 7.96
N ALA A 84 -4.56 -21.22 9.16
CA ALA A 84 -5.62 -20.68 10.01
C ALA A 84 -6.33 -19.50 9.33
N TYR A 85 -5.58 -18.65 8.61
CA TYR A 85 -6.15 -17.51 7.89
C TYR A 85 -7.15 -17.91 6.80
N THR A 86 -6.83 -18.93 5.99
CA THR A 86 -7.71 -19.38 4.89
C THR A 86 -9.12 -19.78 5.35
N LYS A 87 -9.29 -20.11 6.65
CA LYS A 87 -10.58 -20.50 7.25
C LYS A 87 -11.43 -19.30 7.71
N THR A 88 -10.88 -18.09 7.72
CA THR A 88 -11.56 -16.88 8.21
C THR A 88 -12.57 -16.33 7.19
N GLU A 89 -13.60 -15.63 7.67
CA GLU A 89 -14.59 -14.96 6.81
C GLU A 89 -13.94 -13.91 5.90
N THR A 90 -12.95 -13.18 6.41
CA THR A 90 -12.23 -12.14 5.66
C THR A 90 -11.53 -12.71 4.42
N TYR A 91 -10.94 -13.91 4.53
CA TYR A 91 -10.34 -14.58 3.38
C TYR A 91 -11.38 -14.92 2.31
N ARG A 92 -12.56 -15.41 2.71
CA ARG A 92 -13.67 -15.72 1.79
C ARG A 92 -14.25 -14.49 1.11
N GLN A 93 -14.19 -13.34 1.76
CA GLN A 93 -14.66 -12.06 1.22
C GLN A 93 -13.68 -11.39 0.26
N GLY A 94 -12.44 -11.90 0.13
CA GLY A 94 -11.46 -11.41 -0.85
C GLY A 94 -11.02 -9.96 -0.62
N ILE A 95 -11.03 -9.51 0.64
CA ILE A 95 -10.53 -8.19 1.04
C ILE A 95 -9.00 -8.20 1.08
#